data_AF-A0A942LFS6-F1
#
_entry.id   AF-A0A942LFS6-F1
#
_cell.length_a   1.000
_cell.length_b   1.000
_cell.length_c   1.000
_cell.angle_alpha   90.00
_cell.angle_beta   90.00
_cell.angle_gamma   90.00
#
_symmetry.space_group_name_H-M   'P 1'
#
loop_
_entity.id
_entity.type
_entity.pdbx_description
1 polymer ?
#
loop_
_entity_poly.entity_id
_entity_poly.type
_entity_poly.pdbx_seq_one_letter_code
_entity_poly.pdbx_strand_id
1 'polypeptide(L)' 'QGKPADIGGYYHADPAKLAAVMRPSATLNAIIG' A
#
# COMPACT_ATOMS: atom_id res chain seq x y z
N GLN A 1 11.43 1.70 1.89
CA GLN A 1 11.85 1.87 0.48
C GLN A 1 12.99 0.91 0.17
N GLY A 2 13.29 0.66 -1.11
CA GLY A 2 14.40 -0.20 -1.54
C GLY A 2 14.12 -1.70 -1.47
N LYS A 3 12.92 -2.12 -1.06
CA LYS A 3 12.47 -3.51 -1.10
C LYS A 3 11.40 -3.66 -2.18
N PRO A 4 11.33 -4.81 -2.87
CA PRO A 4 10.22 -5.12 -3.76
C PRO A 4 8.88 -4.98 -3.04
N ALA A 5 7.89 -4.41 -3.71
CA ALA A 5 6.53 -4.26 -3.20
C ALA A 5 5.58 -5.12 -4.04
N ASP A 6 4.84 -6.01 -3.38
CA ASP A 6 3.81 -6.82 -4.01
C ASP A 6 2.46 -6.10 -3.90
N ILE A 7 1.84 -5.82 -5.05
CA ILE A 7 0.51 -5.22 -5.15
C ILE A 7 -0.56 -6.25 -5.55
N GLY A 8 -0.21 -7.53 -5.74
CA GLY A 8 -1.16 -8.62 -5.99
C GLY A 8 -1.70 -8.73 -7.41
N GLY A 9 -1.16 -7.98 -8.37
CA GLY A 9 -1.58 -8.01 -9.77
C GLY A 9 -0.90 -6.91 -10.57
N TYR A 10 -1.16 -6.86 -11.89
CA TYR A 10 -0.63 -5.80 -12.75
C TYR A 10 -1.74 -4.83 -13.19
N TYR A 11 -2.75 -5.33 -13.93
CA TYR A 11 -3.89 -4.50 -14.37
C TYR A 11 -5.02 -4.41 -13.33
N HIS A 12 -5.24 -5.49 -12.57
CA HIS A 12 -6.17 -5.53 -11.44
C HIS A 12 -5.39 -5.97 -10.20
N ALA A 13 -4.75 -4.99 -9.57
CA ALA A 13 -4.05 -5.19 -8.30
C ALA A 13 -5.06 -5.48 -7.17
N ASP A 14 -4.59 -6.18 -6.14
CA ASP A 14 -5.36 -6.40 -4.94
C ASP A 14 -5.50 -5.05 -4.19
N PRO A 15 -6.73 -4.54 -3.96
CA PRO A 15 -6.94 -3.25 -3.32
C PRO A 15 -6.32 -3.16 -1.93
N ALA A 16 -6.33 -4.25 -1.15
CA ALA A 16 -5.77 -4.28 0.20
C ALA A 16 -4.25 -4.21 0.17
N LYS A 17 -3.60 -4.96 -0.74
CA LYS A 17 -2.14 -4.91 -0.91
C LYS A 17 -1.70 -3.56 -1.45
N LEU A 18 -2.43 -3.00 -2.42
CA LEU A 18 -2.15 -1.69 -2.96
C LEU A 18 -2.23 -0.61 -1.89
N ALA A 19 -3.29 -0.61 -1.07
CA ALA A 19 -3.43 0.34 0.03
C ALA A 19 -2.27 0.25 1.03
N ALA A 20 -1.85 -0.96 1.41
CA ALA A 20 -0.74 -1.16 2.32
C ALA A 20 0.60 -0.63 1.77
N VAL A 21 0.87 -0.83 0.48
CA VAL A 21 2.08 -0.34 -0.19
C VAL A 21 2.07 1.18 -0.37
N MET A 22 0.93 1.73 -0.81
CA MET A 22 0.81 3.16 -1.14
C MET A 22 0.61 4.04 0.09
N ARG A 23 0.15 3.47 1.22
CA ARG A 23 -0.05 4.18 2.50
C ARG A 23 0.86 3.60 3.59
N PRO A 24 2.19 3.69 3.48
CA PRO A 24 3.12 2.96 4.35
C PRO A 24 3.23 3.52 5.76
N SER A 25 2.79 4.77 6.00
CA SER A 25 2.90 5.42 7.31
C SER A 25 1.63 5.22 8.12
N ALA A 26 1.67 4.30 9.08
CA ALA A 26 0.54 4.04 9.98
C ALA A 26 0.13 5.29 10.78
N THR A 27 1.10 6.04 11.31
CA THR A 27 0.84 7.27 12.07
C THR A 27 0.13 8.32 11.23
N LEU A 28 0.60 8.54 10.00
CA LEU A 28 -0.04 9.50 9.09
C LEU A 28 -1.46 9.06 8.71
N ASN A 29 -1.64 7.78 8.40
CA ASN A 29 -2.94 7.23 8.04
C ASN A 29 -3.96 7.37 9.18
N ALA A 30 -3.53 7.16 10.42
CA ALA A 30 -4.39 7.32 11.59
C ALA A 30 -4.84 8.77 11.81
N ILE A 31 -4.05 9.75 11.36
CA ILE A 31 -4.38 11.18 11.46
C ILE A 31 -5.34 11.62 10.35
N ILE A 32 -5.15 11.14 9.11
CA ILE A 32 -5.86 11.64 7.94
C ILE A 32 -7.19 10.90 7.68
N GLY A 33 -7.25 9.58 7.91
CA GLY A 33 -8.40 8.74 7.50
C GLY A 33 -8.51 8.62 5.99
#